data_AF-A0A7X5FSD3-F1
#
_entry.id   AF-A0A7X5FSD3-F1
#
_cell.length_a   1.000
_cell.length_b   1.000
_cell.length_c   1.000
_cell.angle_alpha   90.00
_cell.angle_beta   90.00
_cell.angle_gamma   90.00
#
_symmetry.space_group_name_H-M   'P 1'
#
loop_
_entity.id
_entity.type
_entity.pdbx_description
1 polymer ?
#
loop_
_entity_poly.entity_id
_entity_poly.type
_entity_poly.pdbx_seq_one_letter_code
_entity_poly.pdbx_strand_id
1 'polypeptide(L)'
;MIGFFDSGIGGLTVLHEFRKILPEYDYIYFGDNARCPYGSLDDATIRQYTEEGVEFLFNQGATIVILACNTATAHAIRYLQQVRFPDRKILGVTIPGAERIIEGGYSKVGVLATESTVRNRAYKDRVHIIDSTIQIQEIAAPELVPLIESGVFEGEIIAEVLQTHLAKFDTDIEAILLGCTHYPYVRSTIEQIRPDLDIIDPGYESAKKFASYLERHPDIEAKIGKGGNLKEIWSKKI
;
A
#
# COMPACT_ATOMS: atom_id res chain seq x y z
N MET A 1 -12.79 15.17 -5.06
CA MET A 1 -11.77 14.83 -4.05
C MET A 1 -11.04 13.56 -4.49
N ILE A 2 -9.80 13.35 -4.02
CA ILE A 2 -9.10 12.07 -4.15
C ILE A 2 -9.50 11.20 -2.95
N GLY A 3 -10.09 10.03 -3.22
CA GLY A 3 -10.49 9.08 -2.19
C GLY A 3 -9.37 8.13 -1.84
N PHE A 4 -9.17 7.83 -0.55
CA PHE A 4 -8.23 6.85 -0.05
C PHE A 4 -8.98 5.79 0.74
N PHE A 5 -8.81 4.53 0.35
CA PHE A 5 -9.34 3.39 1.08
C PHE A 5 -8.21 2.60 1.73
N ASP A 6 -8.36 2.31 3.02
CA ASP A 6 -7.49 1.39 3.76
C ASP A 6 -8.29 0.54 4.75
N SER A 7 -7.72 -0.61 5.14
CA SER A 7 -8.33 -1.48 6.15
C SER A 7 -8.32 -0.87 7.55
N GLY A 8 -7.51 0.15 7.81
CA GLY A 8 -7.39 0.75 9.14
C GLY A 8 -6.64 2.07 9.14
N ILE A 9 -5.76 2.25 10.13
CA ILE A 9 -4.96 3.47 10.32
C ILE A 9 -3.71 3.50 9.42
N GLY A 10 -3.20 2.32 9.01
CA GLY A 10 -1.95 2.21 8.27
C GLY A 10 -1.93 3.04 6.99
N GLY A 11 -3.05 3.11 6.26
CA GLY A 11 -3.15 3.88 5.01
C GLY A 11 -2.90 5.38 5.14
N LEU A 12 -2.89 5.93 6.36
CA LEU A 12 -2.48 7.31 6.59
C LEU A 12 -1.02 7.57 6.18
N THR A 13 -0.14 6.56 6.18
CA THR A 13 1.23 6.71 5.67
C THR A 13 1.24 7.04 4.17
N VAL A 14 0.40 6.35 3.40
CA VAL A 14 0.23 6.61 1.96
C VAL A 14 -0.39 7.99 1.75
N LEU A 15 -1.47 8.31 2.48
CA LEU A 15 -2.10 9.64 2.39
C LEU A 15 -1.11 10.76 2.75
N HIS A 16 -0.25 10.56 3.73
CA HIS A 16 0.78 11.52 4.12
C HIS A 16 1.71 11.85 2.96
N GLU A 17 2.22 10.84 2.25
CA GLU A 17 3.09 11.06 1.08
C GLU A 17 2.36 11.80 -0.06
N PHE A 18 1.08 11.47 -0.30
CA PHE A 18 0.28 12.20 -1.29
C PHE A 18 0.11 13.67 -0.90
N ARG A 19 -0.24 13.96 0.35
CA ARG A 19 -0.43 15.35 0.81
C ARG A 19 0.88 16.14 0.83
N LYS A 20 2.03 15.49 0.98
CA LYS A 20 3.35 16.10 0.91
C LYS A 20 3.72 16.50 -0.52
N ILE A 21 3.41 15.65 -1.51
CA ILE A 21 3.74 15.89 -2.92
C ILE A 21 2.68 16.75 -3.63
N LEU A 22 1.41 16.59 -3.25
CA LEU A 22 0.24 17.16 -3.91
C LEU A 22 -0.66 17.88 -2.87
N PRO A 23 -0.14 18.88 -2.14
CA PRO A 23 -0.83 19.52 -1.02
C PRO A 23 -2.09 20.30 -1.42
N GLU A 24 -2.23 20.65 -2.69
CA GLU A 24 -3.31 21.51 -3.18
C GLU A 24 -4.66 20.80 -3.28
N TYR A 25 -4.69 19.47 -3.46
CA TYR A 25 -5.94 18.75 -3.74
C TYR A 25 -6.76 18.47 -2.48
N ASP A 26 -8.06 18.31 -2.65
CA ASP A 26 -8.96 17.86 -1.59
C ASP A 26 -8.98 16.33 -1.49
N TYR A 27 -8.86 15.83 -0.27
CA TYR A 27 -8.73 14.43 0.09
C TYR A 27 -9.92 13.95 0.92
N ILE A 28 -10.32 12.70 0.69
CA ILE A 28 -11.20 11.96 1.59
C ILE A 28 -10.58 10.60 1.91
N TYR A 29 -10.46 10.29 3.19
CA TYR A 29 -9.94 9.03 3.69
C TYR A 29 -11.06 8.21 4.31
N PHE A 30 -11.14 6.93 3.95
CA PHE A 30 -11.99 5.96 4.63
C PHE A 30 -11.14 4.80 5.15
N GLY A 31 -11.05 4.71 6.48
CA GLY A 31 -10.39 3.62 7.20
C GLY A 31 -11.40 2.64 7.77
N ASP A 32 -11.27 1.36 7.42
CA ASP A 32 -12.21 0.32 7.81
C ASP A 32 -11.88 -0.39 9.15
N ASN A 33 -11.63 0.40 10.18
CA ASN A 33 -11.17 -0.09 11.49
C ASN A 33 -12.12 -1.10 12.15
N ALA A 34 -13.41 -1.09 11.82
CA ALA A 34 -14.38 -2.06 12.33
C ALA A 34 -14.01 -3.50 11.95
N ARG A 35 -13.36 -3.69 10.81
CA ARG A 35 -13.05 -5.00 10.20
C ARG A 35 -11.55 -5.24 10.02
N CYS A 36 -10.71 -4.36 10.56
CA CYS A 36 -9.25 -4.52 10.64
C CYS A 36 -8.88 -5.68 11.60
N PRO A 37 -7.83 -6.48 11.32
CA PRO A 37 -6.93 -6.42 10.15
C PRO A 37 -7.39 -7.30 8.98
N TYR A 38 -7.17 -6.80 7.75
CA TYR A 38 -7.47 -7.58 6.54
C TYR A 38 -6.43 -8.67 6.24
N GLY A 39 -5.21 -8.53 6.76
CA GLY A 39 -4.08 -9.40 6.41
C GLY A 39 -4.27 -10.89 6.71
N SER A 40 -5.24 -11.24 7.57
CA SER A 40 -5.57 -12.60 7.99
C SER A 40 -6.94 -13.09 7.49
N LEU A 41 -7.67 -12.28 6.70
CA LEU A 41 -8.99 -12.63 6.17
C LEU A 41 -8.88 -13.45 4.88
N ASP A 42 -9.97 -14.11 4.48
CA ASP A 42 -10.06 -14.80 3.20
C ASP A 42 -10.33 -13.84 2.03
N ASP A 43 -10.07 -14.33 0.83
CA ASP A 43 -10.04 -13.53 -0.40
C ASP A 43 -11.42 -12.98 -0.77
N ALA A 44 -12.50 -13.72 -0.47
CA ALA A 44 -13.85 -13.28 -0.79
C ALA A 44 -14.26 -12.14 0.15
N THR A 45 -13.97 -12.29 1.45
CA THR A 45 -14.23 -11.26 2.44
C THR A 45 -13.43 -9.98 2.19
N ILE A 46 -12.13 -10.08 1.91
CA ILE A 46 -11.30 -8.90 1.59
C ILE A 46 -11.87 -8.15 0.38
N ARG A 47 -12.24 -8.89 -0.67
CA ARG A 47 -12.82 -8.30 -1.89
C ARG A 47 -14.13 -7.59 -1.61
N GLN A 48 -15.03 -8.24 -0.87
CA GLN A 48 -16.32 -7.67 -0.51
C GLN A 48 -16.14 -6.37 0.29
N TYR A 49 -15.34 -6.38 1.36
CA TYR A 49 -15.18 -5.20 2.20
C TYR A 49 -14.48 -4.05 1.44
N THR A 50 -13.54 -4.38 0.56
CA THR A 50 -12.91 -3.38 -0.31
C THR A 50 -13.92 -2.78 -1.29
N GLU A 51 -14.79 -3.60 -1.89
CA GLU A 51 -15.87 -3.12 -2.77
C GLU A 51 -16.78 -2.13 -2.04
N GLU A 52 -17.25 -2.48 -0.85
CA GLU A 52 -18.12 -1.63 -0.04
C GLU A 52 -17.44 -0.29 0.32
N GLY A 53 -16.15 -0.31 0.66
CA GLY A 53 -15.40 0.89 0.98
C GLY A 53 -15.15 1.80 -0.21
N VAL A 54 -14.89 1.23 -1.38
CA VAL A 54 -14.75 1.98 -2.64
C VAL A 54 -16.08 2.59 -3.06
N GLU A 55 -17.18 1.83 -2.97
CA GLU A 55 -18.53 2.33 -3.25
C GLU A 55 -18.88 3.50 -2.33
N PHE A 56 -18.58 3.37 -1.04
CA PHE A 56 -18.75 4.44 -0.06
C PHE A 56 -18.00 5.72 -0.45
N LEU A 57 -16.71 5.62 -0.81
CA LEU A 57 -15.92 6.78 -1.21
C LEU A 57 -16.49 7.47 -2.46
N PHE A 58 -16.95 6.70 -3.45
CA PHE A 58 -17.59 7.26 -4.62
C PHE A 58 -18.91 7.96 -4.29
N ASN A 59 -19.72 7.40 -3.38
CA ASN A 59 -20.95 8.03 -2.88
C ASN A 59 -20.66 9.31 -2.07
N GLN A 60 -19.46 9.43 -1.48
CA GLN A 60 -18.99 10.66 -0.83
C GLN A 60 -18.40 11.69 -1.81
N GLY A 61 -18.41 11.43 -3.12
CA GLY A 61 -17.93 12.36 -4.14
C GLY A 61 -16.43 12.25 -4.47
N ALA A 62 -15.80 11.10 -4.20
CA ALA A 62 -14.48 10.83 -4.73
C ALA A 62 -14.51 10.78 -6.27
N THR A 63 -13.61 11.52 -6.90
CA THR A 63 -13.42 11.55 -8.37
C THR A 63 -12.65 10.31 -8.83
N ILE A 64 -11.66 9.93 -8.01
CA ILE A 64 -10.75 8.80 -8.19
C ILE A 64 -10.47 8.22 -6.82
N VAL A 65 -10.30 6.90 -6.73
CA VAL A 65 -10.00 6.20 -5.47
C VAL A 65 -8.63 5.55 -5.54
N ILE A 66 -7.83 5.73 -4.49
CA ILE A 66 -6.55 5.08 -4.25
C ILE A 66 -6.78 3.99 -3.18
N LEU A 67 -6.52 2.74 -3.54
CA LEU A 67 -6.42 1.64 -2.60
C LEU A 67 -5.05 1.72 -1.93
N ALA A 68 -4.99 2.33 -0.74
CA ALA A 68 -3.77 2.45 0.05
C ALA A 68 -3.36 1.09 0.64
N CYS A 69 -4.33 0.28 1.08
CA CYS A 69 -4.06 -1.04 1.65
C CYS A 69 -3.48 -1.99 0.59
N ASN A 70 -2.28 -2.51 0.86
CA ASN A 70 -1.60 -3.49 0.01
C ASN A 70 -2.45 -4.77 -0.14
N THR A 71 -2.98 -5.28 0.98
CA THR A 71 -3.88 -6.43 1.00
C THR A 71 -5.14 -6.17 0.15
N ALA A 72 -5.83 -5.05 0.35
CA ALA A 72 -7.02 -4.73 -0.44
C ALA A 72 -6.69 -4.64 -1.94
N THR A 73 -5.56 -4.02 -2.27
CA THR A 73 -5.11 -3.90 -3.66
C THR A 73 -4.81 -5.26 -4.29
N ALA A 74 -4.12 -6.15 -3.57
CA ALA A 74 -3.75 -7.47 -4.06
C ALA A 74 -4.98 -8.32 -4.43
N HIS A 75 -6.06 -8.21 -3.65
CA HIS A 75 -7.24 -9.06 -3.79
C HIS A 75 -8.34 -8.48 -4.67
N ALA A 76 -8.53 -7.16 -4.66
CA ALA A 76 -9.75 -6.56 -5.21
C ALA A 76 -9.54 -5.76 -6.49
N ILE A 77 -8.35 -5.18 -6.72
CA ILE A 77 -8.21 -4.10 -7.73
C ILE A 77 -8.63 -4.52 -9.13
N ARG A 78 -8.27 -5.72 -9.57
CA ARG A 78 -8.60 -6.21 -10.92
C ARG A 78 -10.11 -6.38 -11.09
N TYR A 79 -10.78 -6.99 -10.11
CA TYR A 79 -12.23 -7.17 -10.11
C TYR A 79 -12.95 -5.82 -10.07
N LEU A 80 -12.48 -4.90 -9.23
CA LEU A 80 -13.06 -3.56 -9.12
C LEU A 80 -12.94 -2.78 -10.44
N GLN A 81 -11.78 -2.82 -11.08
CA GLN A 81 -11.55 -2.12 -12.35
C GLN A 81 -12.24 -2.76 -13.56
N GLN A 82 -12.36 -4.10 -13.60
CA GLN A 82 -12.85 -4.80 -14.79
C GLN A 82 -14.33 -5.17 -14.73
N VAL A 83 -14.88 -5.35 -13.52
CA VAL A 83 -16.22 -5.91 -13.34
C VAL A 83 -17.12 -4.91 -12.61
N ARG A 84 -16.72 -4.46 -11.42
CA ARG A 84 -17.63 -3.70 -10.56
C ARG A 84 -17.76 -2.22 -10.91
N PHE A 85 -16.64 -1.58 -11.28
CA PHE A 85 -16.55 -0.15 -11.54
C PHE A 85 -15.75 0.16 -12.83
N PRO A 86 -16.10 -0.43 -14.00
CA PRO A 86 -15.34 -0.25 -15.24
C PRO A 86 -15.26 1.21 -15.72
N ASP A 87 -16.27 2.02 -15.39
CA ASP A 87 -16.34 3.44 -15.77
C ASP A 87 -15.75 4.40 -14.72
N ARG A 88 -15.24 3.88 -13.60
CA ARG A 88 -14.63 4.69 -12.53
C ARG A 88 -13.13 4.46 -12.46
N LYS A 89 -12.41 5.42 -11.88
CA LYS A 89 -10.96 5.34 -11.72
C LYS A 89 -10.61 4.88 -10.31
N ILE A 90 -9.95 3.73 -10.24
CA ILE A 90 -9.43 3.12 -9.02
C ILE A 90 -7.97 2.77 -9.31
N LEU A 91 -7.05 3.26 -8.49
CA LEU A 91 -5.62 2.93 -8.54
C LEU A 91 -5.22 2.24 -7.24
N GLY A 92 -4.09 1.53 -7.23
CA GLY A 92 -3.62 0.87 -6.02
C GLY A 92 -2.11 0.87 -5.93
N VAL A 93 -1.60 0.74 -4.71
CA VAL A 93 -0.20 1.03 -4.38
C VAL A 93 0.80 0.00 -4.89
N THR A 94 0.34 -1.22 -5.19
CA THR A 94 1.23 -2.33 -5.53
C THR A 94 1.83 -2.22 -6.94
N ILE A 95 1.22 -1.48 -7.88
CA ILE A 95 1.81 -1.28 -9.23
C ILE A 95 3.01 -0.32 -9.13
N PRO A 96 2.87 0.88 -8.53
CA PRO A 96 4.00 1.78 -8.28
C PRO A 96 5.20 1.12 -7.60
N GLY A 97 4.97 0.29 -6.59
CA GLY A 97 6.05 -0.45 -5.93
C GLY A 97 6.74 -1.47 -6.84
N ALA A 98 5.97 -2.23 -7.63
CA ALA A 98 6.53 -3.19 -8.60
C ALA A 98 7.31 -2.49 -9.73
N GLU A 99 6.80 -1.37 -10.25
CA GLU A 99 7.51 -0.55 -11.24
C GLU A 99 8.84 -0.02 -10.67
N ARG A 100 8.85 0.44 -9.42
CA ARG A 100 10.07 0.91 -8.76
C ARG A 100 11.13 -0.19 -8.60
N ILE A 101 10.72 -1.44 -8.39
CA ILE A 101 11.65 -2.59 -8.39
C ILE A 101 12.34 -2.70 -9.76
N ILE A 102 11.56 -2.67 -10.84
CA ILE A 102 12.07 -2.82 -12.21
C ILE A 102 12.97 -1.64 -12.58
N GLU A 103 12.53 -0.41 -12.28
CA GLU A 103 13.30 0.82 -12.52
C GLU A 103 14.63 0.86 -11.75
N GLY A 104 14.71 0.15 -10.62
CA GLY A 104 15.92 0.07 -9.81
C GLY A 104 17.01 -0.82 -10.40
N GLY A 105 16.71 -1.66 -11.40
CA GLY A 105 17.71 -2.54 -12.01
C GLY A 105 18.25 -3.63 -11.07
N TYR A 106 17.51 -3.99 -10.03
CA TYR A 106 17.89 -5.03 -9.07
C TYR A 106 17.79 -6.42 -9.70
N SER A 107 18.74 -7.29 -9.38
CA SER A 107 18.70 -8.73 -9.68
C SER A 107 17.91 -9.51 -8.63
N LYS A 108 17.95 -9.10 -7.35
CA LYS A 108 17.24 -9.81 -6.26
C LYS A 108 16.61 -8.83 -5.25
N VAL A 109 15.31 -8.99 -5.00
CA VAL A 109 14.54 -8.11 -4.11
C VAL A 109 13.73 -8.92 -3.08
N GLY A 110 13.79 -8.48 -1.83
CA GLY A 110 12.92 -8.94 -0.76
C GLY A 110 11.62 -8.14 -0.71
N VAL A 111 10.50 -8.79 -0.42
CA VAL A 111 9.20 -8.15 -0.16
C VAL A 111 8.75 -8.58 1.22
N LEU A 112 8.64 -7.62 2.14
CA LEU A 112 8.12 -7.84 3.48
C LEU A 112 6.65 -7.42 3.48
N ALA A 113 5.71 -8.33 3.73
CA ALA A 113 4.27 -8.01 3.64
C ALA A 113 3.41 -8.80 4.64
N THR A 114 2.08 -8.59 4.59
CA THR A 114 1.11 -9.43 5.32
C THR A 114 1.00 -10.82 4.69
N GLU A 115 0.53 -11.80 5.45
CA GLU A 115 0.31 -13.18 4.96
C GLU A 115 -0.57 -13.22 3.71
N SER A 116 -1.68 -12.47 3.72
CA SER A 116 -2.60 -12.34 2.60
C SER A 116 -1.95 -11.71 1.35
N THR A 117 -1.07 -10.71 1.52
CA THR A 117 -0.34 -10.09 0.40
C THR A 117 0.66 -11.06 -0.22
N VAL A 118 1.41 -11.79 0.61
CA VAL A 118 2.36 -12.83 0.17
C VAL A 118 1.63 -13.98 -0.53
N ARG A 119 0.52 -14.46 0.05
CA ARG A 119 -0.32 -15.53 -0.51
C ARG A 119 -0.83 -15.19 -1.91
N ASN A 120 -1.09 -13.92 -2.19
CA ASN A 120 -1.55 -13.43 -3.50
C ASN A 120 -0.42 -12.98 -4.44
N ARG A 121 0.84 -13.13 -4.04
CA ARG A 121 2.01 -12.85 -4.89
C ARG A 121 1.95 -11.45 -5.50
N ALA A 122 1.48 -10.50 -4.71
CA ALA A 122 1.00 -9.21 -5.18
C ALA A 122 2.09 -8.37 -5.85
N TYR A 123 3.36 -8.63 -5.54
CA TYR A 123 4.49 -7.97 -6.18
C TYR A 123 5.18 -8.87 -7.17
N LYS A 124 5.46 -10.12 -6.80
CA LYS A 124 6.14 -11.09 -7.66
C LYS A 124 5.48 -11.21 -9.04
N ASP A 125 4.16 -11.40 -9.07
CA ASP A 125 3.47 -11.61 -10.34
C ASP A 125 3.46 -10.33 -11.22
N ARG A 126 3.41 -9.12 -10.62
CA ARG A 126 3.52 -7.87 -11.40
C ARG A 126 4.92 -7.63 -11.94
N VAL A 127 5.94 -7.86 -11.13
CA VAL A 127 7.33 -7.72 -11.57
C VAL A 127 7.59 -8.71 -12.72
N HIS A 128 7.21 -9.97 -12.55
CA HIS A 128 7.47 -11.04 -13.54
C HIS A 128 6.67 -10.92 -14.84
N ILE A 129 5.60 -10.13 -14.89
CA ILE A 129 4.94 -9.76 -16.15
C ILE A 129 5.85 -8.91 -17.04
N ILE A 130 6.71 -8.07 -16.44
CA ILE A 130 7.57 -7.12 -17.15
C ILE A 130 8.99 -7.69 -17.27
N ASP A 131 9.54 -8.19 -16.16
CA ASP A 131 10.88 -8.78 -16.09
C ASP A 131 10.87 -10.00 -15.16
N SER A 132 10.93 -11.19 -15.74
CA SER A 132 10.96 -12.46 -15.02
C SER A 132 12.36 -12.89 -14.56
N THR A 133 13.41 -12.12 -14.91
CA THR A 133 14.78 -12.40 -14.50
C THR A 133 15.07 -11.92 -13.06
N ILE A 134 14.31 -10.94 -12.58
CA ILE A 134 14.40 -10.42 -11.21
C ILE A 134 13.91 -11.47 -10.22
N GLN A 135 14.76 -11.85 -9.28
CA GLN A 135 14.40 -12.79 -8.22
C GLN A 135 13.64 -12.08 -7.10
N ILE A 136 12.41 -12.52 -6.84
CA ILE A 136 11.55 -11.96 -5.79
C ILE A 136 11.35 -12.98 -4.68
N GLN A 137 11.74 -12.61 -3.46
CA GLN A 137 11.46 -13.36 -2.23
C GLN A 137 10.39 -12.62 -1.42
N GLU A 138 9.27 -13.28 -1.14
CA GLU A 138 8.16 -12.69 -0.38
C GLU A 138 8.09 -13.34 1.00
N ILE A 139 8.26 -12.55 2.07
CA ILE A 139 8.23 -13.01 3.46
C ILE A 139 7.09 -12.31 4.19
N ALA A 140 6.25 -13.11 4.87
CA ALA A 140 5.16 -12.60 5.68
C ALA A 140 5.65 -12.26 7.09
N ALA A 141 5.24 -11.10 7.60
CA ALA A 141 5.54 -10.62 8.95
C ALA A 141 4.27 -10.25 9.73
N PRO A 142 3.48 -11.25 10.17
CA PRO A 142 2.16 -11.04 10.79
C PRO A 142 2.23 -10.27 12.12
N GLU A 143 3.34 -10.34 12.84
CA GLU A 143 3.53 -9.72 14.15
C GLU A 143 3.76 -8.21 14.08
N LEU A 144 4.20 -7.68 12.93
CA LEU A 144 4.55 -6.26 12.79
C LEU A 144 3.33 -5.35 12.88
N VAL A 145 2.20 -5.71 12.25
CA VAL A 145 1.01 -4.85 12.25
C VAL A 145 0.47 -4.65 13.68
N PRO A 146 0.24 -5.70 14.50
CA PRO A 146 -0.18 -5.52 15.89
C PRO A 146 0.80 -4.71 16.75
N LEU A 147 2.11 -4.89 16.55
CA LEU A 147 3.13 -4.13 17.29
C LEU A 147 3.06 -2.64 16.94
N ILE A 148 3.02 -2.32 15.65
CA ILE A 148 2.95 -0.94 15.16
C ILE A 148 1.64 -0.27 15.63
N GLU A 149 0.50 -0.98 15.57
CA GLU A 149 -0.78 -0.43 16.07
C GLU A 149 -0.82 -0.26 17.60
N SER A 150 0.01 -0.99 18.35
CA SER A 150 0.16 -0.78 19.80
C SER A 150 1.18 0.31 20.17
N GLY A 151 1.73 1.02 19.18
CA GLY A 151 2.66 2.14 19.37
C GLY A 151 4.12 1.71 19.49
N VAL A 152 4.45 0.45 19.19
CA VAL A 152 5.82 -0.06 19.22
C VAL A 152 6.44 0.11 17.84
N PHE A 153 7.18 1.20 17.66
CA PHE A 153 7.84 1.55 16.38
C PHE A 153 9.36 1.34 16.41
N GLU A 154 9.97 1.35 17.59
CA GLU A 154 11.41 1.23 17.83
C GLU A 154 11.69 0.43 19.11
N GLY A 155 12.98 0.10 19.33
CA GLY A 155 13.44 -0.65 20.51
C GLY A 155 13.64 -2.14 20.27
N GLU A 156 14.02 -2.86 21.33
CA GLU A 156 14.46 -4.27 21.24
C GLU A 156 13.38 -5.19 20.67
N ILE A 157 12.11 -5.01 21.08
CA ILE A 157 11.00 -5.87 20.64
C ILE A 157 10.82 -5.85 19.12
N ILE A 158 10.75 -4.66 18.52
CA ILE A 158 10.55 -4.55 17.07
C ILE A 158 11.81 -4.96 16.31
N ALA A 159 13.00 -4.70 16.87
CA ALA A 159 14.27 -5.10 16.30
C ALA A 159 14.42 -6.63 16.23
N GLU A 160 14.06 -7.37 17.28
CA GLU A 160 14.10 -8.84 17.30
C GLU A 160 13.13 -9.46 16.28
N VAL A 161 11.91 -8.92 16.17
CA VAL A 161 10.92 -9.36 15.18
C VAL A 161 11.42 -9.10 13.76
N LEU A 162 11.95 -7.91 13.50
CA LEU A 162 12.51 -7.57 12.19
C LEU A 162 13.73 -8.42 11.86
N GLN A 163 14.67 -8.63 12.79
CA GLN A 163 15.82 -9.51 12.57
C GLN A 163 15.38 -10.92 12.19
N THR A 164 14.38 -11.46 12.90
CA THR A 164 13.84 -12.80 12.62
C THR A 164 13.26 -12.91 11.21
N HIS A 165 12.54 -11.90 10.74
CA HIS A 165 11.97 -11.90 9.39
C HIS A 165 13.01 -11.58 8.31
N LEU A 166 13.91 -10.63 8.57
CA LEU A 166 14.97 -10.24 7.64
C LEU A 166 15.99 -11.37 7.41
N ALA A 167 16.23 -12.22 8.42
CA ALA A 167 17.10 -13.40 8.30
C ALA A 167 16.54 -14.51 7.40
N LYS A 168 15.26 -14.44 7.01
CA LYS A 168 14.63 -15.39 6.07
C LYS A 168 14.93 -15.07 4.60
N PHE A 169 15.39 -13.86 4.31
CA PHE A 169 15.83 -13.49 2.96
C PHE A 169 17.24 -14.01 2.71
N ASP A 170 17.56 -14.21 1.43
CA ASP A 170 18.95 -14.44 1.03
C ASP A 170 19.82 -13.24 1.42
N THR A 171 21.09 -13.49 1.72
CA THR A 171 22.02 -12.45 2.16
C THR A 171 22.34 -11.42 1.07
N ASP A 172 22.13 -11.76 -0.20
CA ASP A 172 22.43 -10.97 -1.39
C ASP A 172 21.20 -10.29 -2.01
N ILE A 173 20.08 -10.16 -1.30
CA ILE A 173 19.02 -9.22 -1.72
C ILE A 173 19.60 -7.79 -1.76
N GLU A 174 19.21 -6.99 -2.75
CA GLU A 174 19.75 -5.63 -2.97
C GLU A 174 18.77 -4.55 -2.49
N ALA A 175 17.48 -4.88 -2.48
CA ALA A 175 16.42 -4.00 -2.02
C ALA A 175 15.36 -4.77 -1.21
N ILE A 176 14.65 -4.03 -0.36
CA ILE A 176 13.47 -4.52 0.35
C ILE A 176 12.27 -3.60 0.10
N LEU A 177 11.16 -4.20 -0.32
CA LEU A 177 9.89 -3.52 -0.49
C LEU A 177 9.02 -3.67 0.76
N LEU A 178 8.47 -2.55 1.23
CA LEU A 178 7.56 -2.47 2.38
C LEU A 178 6.11 -2.70 1.92
N GLY A 179 5.72 -3.97 1.79
CA GLY A 179 4.43 -4.42 1.24
C GLY A 179 3.24 -4.32 2.20
N CYS A 180 3.29 -3.40 3.17
CA CYS A 180 2.20 -3.10 4.10
C CYS A 180 2.22 -1.61 4.44
N THR A 181 1.05 -1.01 4.61
CA THR A 181 0.92 0.43 4.90
C THR A 181 1.50 0.82 6.26
N HIS A 182 1.65 -0.13 7.19
CA HIS A 182 2.26 0.09 8.51
C HIS A 182 3.79 0.09 8.48
N TYR A 183 4.42 -0.62 7.54
CA TYR A 183 5.87 -0.87 7.61
C TYR A 183 6.78 0.37 7.43
N PRO A 184 6.35 1.49 6.81
CA PRO A 184 7.12 2.72 6.85
C PRO A 184 7.45 3.21 8.28
N TYR A 185 6.63 2.90 9.29
CA TYR A 185 6.90 3.27 10.69
C TYR A 185 8.15 2.62 11.27
N VAL A 186 8.56 1.45 10.75
CA VAL A 186 9.72 0.69 11.24
C VAL A 186 10.92 0.77 10.29
N ARG A 187 10.85 1.69 9.31
CA ARG A 187 11.89 1.91 8.30
C ARG A 187 13.26 2.13 8.94
N SER A 188 13.35 3.00 9.93
CA SER A 188 14.61 3.32 10.60
C SER A 188 15.26 2.10 11.25
N THR A 189 14.48 1.20 11.84
CA THR A 189 14.98 -0.06 12.41
C THR A 189 15.46 -1.03 11.33
N ILE A 190 14.76 -1.11 10.18
CA ILE A 190 15.22 -1.90 9.04
C ILE A 190 16.55 -1.36 8.52
N GLU A 191 16.70 -0.04 8.36
CA GLU A 191 17.95 0.61 7.93
C GLU A 191 19.10 0.36 8.92
N GLN A 192 18.82 0.25 10.22
CA GLN A 192 19.84 -0.10 11.21
C GLN A 192 20.28 -1.57 11.12
N ILE A 193 19.35 -2.49 10.85
CA ILE A 193 19.65 -3.93 10.77
C ILE A 193 20.30 -4.29 9.43
N ARG A 194 19.85 -3.67 8.33
CA ARG A 194 20.30 -3.92 6.95
C ARG A 194 20.57 -2.59 6.22
N PRO A 195 21.62 -1.85 6.61
CA PRO A 195 21.99 -0.57 5.98
C PRO A 195 22.45 -0.73 4.53
N ASP A 196 22.71 -1.96 4.09
CA ASP A 196 23.09 -2.33 2.73
C ASP A 196 21.91 -2.37 1.74
N LEU A 197 20.67 -2.32 2.24
CA LEU A 197 19.47 -2.45 1.40
C LEU A 197 18.85 -1.12 1.00
N ASP A 198 18.49 -1.01 -0.27
CA ASP A 198 17.55 0.01 -0.73
C ASP A 198 16.14 -0.30 -0.18
N ILE A 199 15.49 0.68 0.46
CA ILE A 199 14.11 0.53 0.95
C ILE A 199 13.13 1.17 -0.02
N ILE A 200 12.21 0.35 -0.53
CA ILE A 200 11.13 0.75 -1.44
C ILE A 200 9.83 0.90 -0.65
N ASP A 201 9.26 2.10 -0.64
CA ASP A 201 7.95 2.40 -0.08
C ASP A 201 6.91 2.55 -1.22
N PRO A 202 5.98 1.59 -1.38
CA PRO A 202 4.92 1.66 -2.38
C PRO A 202 4.03 2.91 -2.22
N GLY A 203 3.81 3.41 -1.01
CA GLY A 203 3.01 4.60 -0.74
C GLY A 203 3.65 5.86 -1.32
N TYR A 204 4.95 6.04 -1.05
CA TYR A 204 5.75 7.13 -1.62
C TYR A 204 5.81 7.08 -3.15
N GLU A 205 6.09 5.91 -3.72
CA GLU A 205 6.16 5.76 -5.19
C GLU A 205 4.79 5.97 -5.84
N SER A 206 3.70 5.61 -5.16
CA SER A 206 2.34 5.88 -5.61
C SER A 206 2.06 7.37 -5.68
N ALA A 207 2.46 8.14 -4.66
CA ALA A 207 2.27 9.60 -4.64
C ALA A 207 3.01 10.27 -5.81
N LYS A 208 4.27 9.90 -6.05
CA LYS A 208 5.08 10.41 -7.18
C LYS A 208 4.44 10.10 -8.53
N LYS A 209 4.12 8.82 -8.77
CA LYS A 209 3.55 8.39 -10.06
C LYS A 209 2.13 8.95 -10.27
N PHE A 210 1.40 9.22 -9.20
CA PHE A 210 0.10 9.86 -9.28
C PHE A 210 0.18 11.33 -9.73
N ALA A 211 1.22 12.07 -9.33
CA ALA A 211 1.46 13.42 -9.85
C ALA A 211 1.56 13.40 -11.39
N SER A 212 2.43 12.53 -11.93
CA SER A 212 2.57 12.34 -13.38
C SER A 212 1.32 11.75 -14.04
N TYR A 213 0.48 11.03 -13.29
CA TYR A 213 -0.82 10.56 -13.79
C TYR A 213 -1.76 11.74 -14.02
N LEU A 214 -1.89 12.67 -13.06
CA LEU A 214 -2.76 13.83 -13.22
C LEU A 214 -2.33 14.75 -14.38
N GLU A 215 -1.03 14.93 -14.60
CA GLU A 215 -0.51 15.67 -15.76
C GLU A 215 -0.96 15.07 -17.10
N ARG A 216 -1.01 13.74 -17.19
CA ARG A 216 -1.47 13.01 -18.39
C ARG A 216 -2.99 12.90 -18.50
N HIS A 217 -3.72 13.24 -17.43
CA HIS A 217 -5.17 13.14 -17.34
C HIS A 217 -5.80 14.46 -16.84
N PRO A 218 -5.68 15.56 -17.61
CA PRO A 218 -6.23 16.85 -17.22
C PRO A 218 -7.75 16.83 -17.05
N ASP A 219 -8.45 15.90 -17.70
CA ASP A 219 -9.90 15.71 -17.56
C ASP A 219 -10.33 15.13 -16.21
N ILE A 220 -9.43 14.37 -15.55
CA ILE A 220 -9.61 13.86 -14.19
C ILE A 220 -9.20 14.94 -13.20
N GLU A 221 -8.03 15.52 -13.41
CA GLU A 221 -7.44 16.56 -12.56
C GLU A 221 -8.40 17.74 -12.36
N ALA A 222 -9.01 18.23 -13.44
CA ALA A 222 -9.97 19.35 -13.40
C ALA A 222 -11.23 19.08 -12.57
N LYS A 223 -11.54 17.81 -12.26
CA LYS A 223 -12.69 17.39 -11.44
C LYS A 223 -12.32 17.19 -9.97
N ILE A 224 -11.06 17.37 -9.59
CA ILE A 224 -10.60 17.26 -8.21
C ILE A 224 -10.57 18.68 -7.61
N GLY A 225 -11.23 18.87 -6.47
CA GLY A 225 -11.18 20.14 -5.75
C GLY A 225 -9.76 20.46 -5.28
N LYS A 226 -9.42 21.75 -5.23
CA LYS A 226 -8.07 22.27 -4.90
C LYS A 226 -8.05 23.17 -3.67
N GLY A 227 -8.67 22.73 -2.57
CA GLY A 227 -8.69 23.47 -1.31
C GLY A 227 -7.70 22.96 -0.27
N GLY A 228 -6.94 21.90 -0.54
CA GLY A 228 -6.06 21.25 0.44
C GLY A 228 -6.80 20.59 1.62
N ASN A 229 -8.12 20.40 1.51
CA ASN A 229 -8.95 19.90 2.59
C ASN A 229 -8.74 18.38 2.78
N LEU A 230 -8.91 17.90 4.02
CA LEU A 230 -8.93 16.48 4.33
C LEU A 230 -10.19 16.14 5.13
N LYS A 231 -10.97 15.18 4.62
CA LYS A 231 -12.09 14.56 5.32
C LYS A 231 -11.72 13.13 5.71
N GLU A 232 -11.63 12.84 7.01
CA GLU A 232 -11.38 11.48 7.52
C GLU A 232 -12.67 10.83 8.01
N ILE A 233 -12.90 9.58 7.60
CA ILE A 233 -14.05 8.77 7.99
C ILE A 233 -13.55 7.41 8.43
N TRP A 234 -14.09 6.93 9.54
CA TRP A 234 -13.66 5.70 10.20
C TRP A 234 -14.87 4.81 10.48
N SER A 235 -14.82 3.54 10.09
CA SER A 235 -15.84 2.57 10.52
C SER A 235 -15.64 2.25 12.01
N LYS A 236 -16.73 2.14 12.78
CA LYS A 236 -16.70 1.86 14.22
C LYS A 236 -17.03 0.39 14.48
N LYS A 237 -16.28 -0.26 15.37
CA LYS A 237 -16.70 -1.53 15.98
C LYS A 237 -17.95 -1.24 16.83
N ILE A 238 -19.03 -1.96 16.58
CA ILE A 238 -20.25 -1.94 17.41
C ILE A 238 -19.97 -2.72 18.69
#